data_AF-F3MGU7-F1
#
_entry.id   AF-F3MGU7-F1
#
_cell.length_a   1.000
_cell.length_b   1.000
_cell.length_c   1.000
_cell.angle_alpha   90.00
_cell.angle_beta   90.00
_cell.angle_gamma   90.00
#
_symmetry.space_group_name_H-M   'P 1'
#
loop_
_entity.id
_entity.type
_entity.pdbx_description
1 polymer ?
#
loop_
_entity_poly.entity_id
_entity_poly.type
_entity_poly.pdbx_seq_one_letter_code
_entity_poly.pdbx_strand_id
1 'polypeptide(L)'
;MTMTPQEVQQHFMAYLEATECTVIEKSPEHVTVKLSPQADKMLTNRPYYWGFVERTGAPAETLSFNFVFDPEKYDERLAKAEEAKAKTQLNAPAQDPLLARYYGNAPVLPILGPGRIQRENIGYGSSRLAQIWNASREEGKCVYLFQQRDAEPRPRGRSTPYEQWLGVCFKVEFSCDLKREELFFSESRCPAARLPKTSLPF
;
A
#
# COMPACT_ATOMS: atom_id res chain seq x y z
N MET A 1 -17.27 -1.76 12.04
CA MET A 1 -17.36 -2.38 10.71
C MET A 1 -16.15 -3.28 10.55
N THR A 2 -16.32 -4.60 10.47
CA THR A 2 -15.23 -5.57 10.30
C THR A 2 -15.11 -5.92 8.83
N MET A 3 -13.92 -5.79 8.23
CA MET A 3 -13.65 -6.24 6.86
C MET A 3 -13.41 -7.75 6.83
N THR A 4 -13.83 -8.40 5.76
CA THR A 4 -13.57 -9.83 5.50
C THR A 4 -12.11 -10.05 5.05
N PRO A 5 -11.53 -11.25 5.25
CA PRO A 5 -10.16 -11.54 4.81
C PRO A 5 -9.99 -11.41 3.29
N GLN A 6 -11.04 -11.66 2.50
CA GLN A 6 -11.03 -11.50 1.04
C GLN A 6 -10.92 -10.03 0.63
N GLU A 7 -11.66 -9.13 1.27
CA GLU A 7 -11.56 -7.68 1.03
C GLU A 7 -10.17 -7.17 1.41
N VAL A 8 -9.63 -7.62 2.55
CA VAL A 8 -8.25 -7.30 2.97
C VAL A 8 -7.24 -7.74 1.91
N GLN A 9 -7.39 -8.95 1.38
CA GLN A 9 -6.54 -9.44 0.30
C GLN A 9 -6.65 -8.59 -0.96
N GLN A 10 -7.86 -8.20 -1.37
CA GLN A 10 -8.06 -7.36 -2.55
C GLN A 10 -7.37 -5.99 -2.41
N HIS A 11 -7.54 -5.32 -1.26
CA HIS A 11 -6.86 -4.06 -0.98
C HIS A 11 -5.35 -4.21 -0.94
N PHE A 12 -4.86 -5.31 -0.36
CA PHE A 12 -3.43 -5.59 -0.31
C PHE A 12 -2.84 -5.83 -1.70
N MET A 13 -3.54 -6.57 -2.57
CA MET A 13 -3.11 -6.79 -3.95
C MET A 13 -3.07 -5.48 -4.75
N ALA A 14 -4.06 -4.60 -4.57
CA ALA A 14 -4.06 -3.28 -5.20
C ALA A 14 -2.85 -2.42 -4.75
N TYR A 15 -2.48 -2.49 -3.47
CA TYR A 15 -1.30 -1.80 -2.96
C TYR A 15 0.01 -2.35 -3.56
N LEU A 16 0.14 -3.68 -3.68
CA LEU A 16 1.31 -4.30 -4.30
C LEU A 16 1.47 -3.94 -5.78
N GLU A 17 0.36 -3.84 -6.51
CA GLU A 17 0.35 -3.41 -7.90
C GLU A 17 0.73 -1.93 -8.04
N ALA A 18 0.20 -1.06 -7.17
CA ALA A 18 0.52 0.37 -7.18
C ALA A 18 1.99 0.67 -6.84
N THR A 19 2.61 -0.14 -5.97
CA THR A 19 4.01 0.03 -5.54
C THR A 19 5.01 -0.77 -6.38
N GLU A 20 4.55 -1.40 -7.47
CA GLU A 20 5.36 -2.20 -8.39
C GLU A 20 6.17 -3.31 -7.68
N CYS A 21 5.57 -3.94 -6.67
CA CYS A 21 6.22 -5.03 -5.95
C CYS A 21 6.30 -6.31 -6.81
N THR A 22 7.39 -7.06 -6.67
CA THR A 22 7.58 -8.31 -7.44
C THR A 22 6.95 -9.50 -6.71
N VAL A 23 5.79 -9.94 -7.19
CA VAL A 23 5.04 -11.05 -6.60
C VAL A 23 5.61 -12.38 -7.10
N ILE A 24 6.12 -13.20 -6.18
CA ILE A 24 6.72 -14.51 -6.49
C ILE A 24 5.64 -15.60 -6.48
N GLU A 25 4.80 -15.61 -5.44
CA GLU A 25 3.75 -16.62 -5.26
C GLU A 25 2.43 -15.94 -4.89
N LYS A 26 1.37 -16.25 -5.64
CA LYS A 26 -0.01 -15.83 -5.39
C LYS A 26 -0.82 -17.04 -4.95
N SER A 27 -1.04 -17.20 -3.66
CA SER A 27 -1.98 -18.20 -3.13
C SER A 27 -3.11 -17.48 -2.40
N PRO A 28 -4.33 -18.07 -2.37
CA PRO A 28 -5.43 -17.51 -1.59
C PRO A 28 -5.13 -17.42 -0.08
N GLU A 29 -4.20 -18.24 0.42
CA GLU A 29 -3.88 -18.30 1.84
C GLU A 29 -2.66 -17.43 2.22
N HIS A 30 -1.72 -17.29 1.30
CA HIS A 30 -0.48 -16.55 1.51
C HIS A 30 0.07 -15.96 0.22
N VAL A 31 0.80 -14.85 0.35
CA VAL A 31 1.38 -14.13 -0.77
C VAL A 31 2.85 -13.88 -0.44
N THR A 32 3.74 -14.46 -1.27
CA THR A 32 5.19 -14.27 -1.13
C THR A 32 5.64 -13.19 -2.10
N VAL A 33 6.19 -12.10 -1.57
CA VAL A 33 6.50 -10.88 -2.34
C VAL A 33 7.89 -10.38 -1.99
N LYS A 34 8.62 -9.98 -3.03
CA LYS A 34 9.81 -9.14 -2.91
C LYS A 34 9.38 -7.69 -3.01
N LEU A 35 9.65 -6.91 -1.96
CA LEU A 35 9.26 -5.51 -1.91
C LEU A 35 10.02 -4.69 -2.96
N SER A 36 9.39 -3.63 -3.45
CA SER A 36 10.09 -2.59 -4.21
C SER A 36 10.88 -1.67 -3.26
N PRO A 37 11.86 -0.89 -3.77
CA PRO A 37 12.63 0.05 -2.93
C PRO A 37 11.76 1.07 -2.20
N GLN A 38 10.69 1.55 -2.85
CA GLN A 38 9.76 2.51 -2.26
C GLN A 38 8.96 1.86 -1.12
N ALA A 39 8.37 0.70 -1.37
CA ALA A 39 7.60 -0.03 -0.36
C ALA A 39 8.49 -0.47 0.82
N ASP A 40 9.73 -0.90 0.57
CA ASP A 40 10.66 -1.34 1.61
C ASP A 40 11.09 -0.19 2.53
N LYS A 41 11.25 1.04 2.00
CA LYS A 41 11.56 2.23 2.80
C LYS A 41 10.41 2.62 3.75
N MET A 42 9.15 2.43 3.32
CA MET A 42 7.96 2.75 4.12
C MET A 42 7.59 1.64 5.12
N LEU A 43 7.74 0.38 4.70
CA LEU A 43 7.32 -0.77 5.48
C LEU A 43 8.42 -1.30 6.41
N THR A 44 9.68 -1.15 6.04
CA THR A 44 10.80 -1.62 6.86
C THR A 44 11.47 -0.42 7.53
N ASN A 45 11.47 -0.41 8.87
CA ASN A 45 12.13 0.62 9.67
C ASN A 45 13.66 0.46 9.59
N ARG A 46 14.26 0.64 8.39
CA ARG A 46 15.68 0.46 8.09
C ARG A 46 16.33 1.76 7.58
N PRO A 47 16.31 2.86 8.35
CA PRO A 47 16.81 4.15 7.89
C PRO A 47 18.31 4.13 7.57
N TYR A 48 19.11 3.35 8.31
CA TYR A 48 20.55 3.27 8.10
C TYR A 48 20.93 2.56 6.79
N TYR A 49 20.21 1.51 6.42
CA TYR A 49 20.44 0.77 5.17
C TYR A 49 20.18 1.67 3.96
N TRP A 50 19.01 2.31 3.94
CA TRP A 50 18.63 3.24 2.88
C TRP A 50 19.58 4.42 2.80
N GLY A 51 19.98 5.00 3.94
CA GLY A 51 20.97 6.07 3.94
C GLY A 51 22.33 5.66 3.40
N PHE A 52 22.73 4.38 3.53
CA PHE A 52 23.95 3.84 2.92
C PHE A 52 23.78 3.63 1.41
N VAL A 53 22.69 3.01 0.98
CA VAL A 53 22.37 2.77 -0.44
C VAL A 53 22.30 4.10 -1.21
N GLU A 54 21.63 5.11 -0.66
CA GLU A 54 21.51 6.44 -1.27
C GLU A 54 22.87 7.15 -1.39
N ARG A 55 23.77 6.94 -0.43
CA ARG A 55 25.12 7.54 -0.44
C ARG A 55 26.09 6.81 -1.36
N THR A 56 25.97 5.50 -1.46
CA THR A 56 26.91 4.66 -2.23
C THR A 56 26.46 4.40 -3.65
N GLY A 57 25.16 4.59 -3.95
CA GLY A 57 24.57 4.22 -5.23
C GLY A 57 24.59 2.71 -5.49
N ALA A 58 24.81 1.89 -4.46
CA ALA A 58 24.79 0.44 -4.58
C ALA A 58 23.40 -0.06 -5.02
N PRO A 59 23.30 -1.23 -5.68
CA PRO A 59 22.01 -1.83 -6.00
C PRO A 59 21.23 -2.11 -4.70
N ALA A 60 19.97 -1.71 -4.66
CA ALA A 60 19.11 -1.91 -3.49
C ALA A 60 18.71 -3.38 -3.35
N GLU A 61 19.04 -3.98 -2.21
CA GLU A 61 18.60 -5.31 -1.79
C GLU A 61 17.37 -5.16 -0.89
N THR A 62 16.20 -5.45 -1.45
CA THR A 62 14.93 -5.37 -0.73
C THR A 62 14.58 -6.69 -0.05
N LEU A 63 13.77 -6.61 1.01
CA LEU A 63 13.34 -7.80 1.72
C LEU A 63 12.24 -8.56 0.99
N SER A 64 12.19 -9.86 1.24
CA SER A 64 11.09 -10.73 0.84
C SER A 64 10.20 -11.02 2.04
N PHE A 65 8.89 -10.82 1.88
CA PHE A 65 7.89 -11.12 2.90
C PHE A 65 6.95 -12.22 2.43
N ASN A 66 6.53 -13.04 3.38
CA ASN A 66 5.43 -13.98 3.21
C ASN A 66 4.27 -13.49 4.07
N PHE A 67 3.24 -13.00 3.40
CA PHE A 67 2.05 -12.46 4.02
C PHE A 67 0.99 -13.55 4.10
N VAL A 68 0.53 -13.85 5.31
CA VAL A 68 -0.45 -14.90 5.58
C VAL A 68 -1.78 -14.26 5.97
N PHE A 69 -2.85 -14.55 5.21
CA PHE A 69 -4.18 -13.99 5.49
C PHE A 69 -4.98 -14.87 6.47
N ASP A 70 -4.87 -16.19 6.32
CA ASP A 70 -5.50 -17.19 7.17
C ASP A 70 -4.41 -17.98 7.92
N PRO A 71 -4.13 -17.68 9.21
CA PRO A 71 -3.05 -18.34 9.95
C PRO A 71 -3.28 -19.84 10.13
N GLU A 72 -4.52 -20.25 10.42
CA GLU A 72 -4.87 -21.65 10.69
C GLU A 72 -4.60 -22.56 9.49
N LYS A 73 -5.12 -22.19 8.30
CA LYS A 73 -4.90 -22.96 7.06
C LYS A 73 -3.43 -23.01 6.67
N TYR A 74 -2.72 -21.91 6.87
CA TYR A 74 -1.30 -21.84 6.56
C TYR A 74 -0.47 -22.78 7.46
N ASP A 75 -0.80 -22.85 8.75
CA ASP A 75 -0.12 -23.74 9.69
C ASP A 75 -0.39 -25.22 9.37
N GLU A 76 -1.62 -25.58 8.99
CA GLU A 76 -1.92 -26.93 8.48
C GLU A 76 -1.12 -27.29 7.23
N ARG A 77 -0.96 -26.34 6.31
CA ARG A 77 -0.19 -26.53 5.08
C ARG A 77 1.30 -26.69 5.37
N LEU A 78 1.83 -25.94 6.34
CA LEU A 78 3.20 -26.14 6.81
C LEU A 78 3.38 -27.52 7.45
N ALA A 79 2.47 -27.95 8.32
CA ALA A 79 2.53 -29.28 8.93
C ALA A 79 2.53 -30.39 7.86
N LYS A 80 1.63 -30.30 6.87
CA LYS A 80 1.60 -31.23 5.72
C LYS A 80 2.90 -31.20 4.90
N ALA A 81 3.49 -30.02 4.72
CA ALA A 81 4.76 -29.87 4.00
C ALA A 81 5.96 -30.42 4.80
N GLU A 82 5.97 -30.26 6.12
CA GLU A 82 6.99 -30.84 7.01
C GLU A 82 6.90 -32.36 7.04
N GLU A 83 5.70 -32.93 7.09
CA GLU A 83 5.49 -34.38 6.97
C GLU A 83 5.98 -34.94 5.62
N ALA A 84 5.77 -34.22 4.52
CA ALA A 84 6.27 -34.60 3.20
C ALA A 84 7.80 -34.51 3.10
N LYS A 85 8.40 -33.47 3.71
CA LYS A 85 9.86 -33.29 3.77
C LYS A 85 10.53 -34.35 4.66
N ALA A 86 9.93 -34.69 5.80
CA ALA A 86 10.40 -35.77 6.67
C ALA A 86 10.40 -37.12 5.93
N LYS A 87 9.35 -37.42 5.17
CA LYS A 87 9.28 -38.62 4.31
C LYS A 87 10.33 -38.62 3.19
N THR A 88 10.74 -37.45 2.69
CA THR A 88 11.75 -37.32 1.62
C THR A 88 13.19 -37.36 2.16
N GLN A 89 13.44 -36.83 3.36
CA GLN A 89 14.77 -36.84 4.01
C GLN A 89 15.25 -38.25 4.40
N LEU A 90 14.35 -39.21 4.55
CA LEU A 90 14.70 -40.63 4.68
C LEU A 90 15.38 -41.23 3.42
N ASN A 91 15.30 -40.55 2.27
CA ASN A 91 15.84 -41.04 0.98
C ASN A 91 17.03 -40.23 0.44
N ALA A 92 17.52 -39.21 1.16
CA ALA A 92 18.72 -38.45 0.75
C ALA A 92 19.98 -39.04 1.42
N PRO A 93 21.16 -39.05 0.75
CA PRO A 93 22.39 -39.50 1.38
C PRO A 93 22.69 -38.57 2.57
N ALA A 94 22.59 -39.15 3.77
CA ALA A 94 22.85 -38.46 5.02
C ALA A 94 24.24 -37.82 4.98
N GLN A 95 24.34 -36.58 5.48
CA GLN A 95 25.60 -35.94 5.81
C GLN A 95 26.54 -36.96 6.47
N ASP A 96 27.81 -36.99 6.04
CA ASP A 96 28.74 -38.05 6.39
C ASP A 96 28.65 -38.40 7.89
N PRO A 97 28.30 -39.66 8.23
CA PRO A 97 28.09 -40.08 9.63
C PRO A 97 29.34 -39.88 10.51
N LEU A 98 30.49 -39.68 9.87
CA LEU A 98 31.74 -39.25 10.50
C LEU A 98 31.64 -37.82 11.08
N LEU A 99 31.14 -36.85 10.31
CA LEU A 99 31.04 -35.46 10.76
C LEU A 99 30.06 -35.31 11.95
N ALA A 100 28.93 -36.04 11.92
CA ALA A 100 27.94 -36.02 12.99
C ALA A 100 28.45 -36.59 14.32
N ARG A 101 29.41 -37.54 14.28
CA ARG A 101 30.07 -38.09 15.47
C ARG A 101 31.03 -37.10 16.13
N TYR A 102 31.72 -36.28 15.34
CA TYR A 102 32.70 -35.31 15.84
C TYR A 102 32.09 -33.97 16.22
N TYR A 103 31.10 -33.49 15.47
CA TYR A 103 30.50 -32.16 15.66
C TYR A 103 29.08 -32.20 16.24
N GLY A 104 28.53 -33.38 16.51
CA GLY A 104 27.13 -33.57 16.90
C GLY A 104 26.18 -33.27 15.74
N ASN A 105 24.90 -33.64 15.89
CA ASN A 105 23.85 -33.13 15.02
C ASN A 105 23.71 -31.63 15.30
N ALA A 106 24.35 -30.80 14.47
CA ALA A 106 24.16 -29.36 14.55
C ALA A 106 22.67 -29.07 14.25
N PRO A 107 21.92 -28.46 15.18
CA PRO A 107 20.59 -27.98 14.83
C PRO A 107 20.75 -27.03 13.64
N VAL A 108 19.90 -27.16 12.63
CA VAL A 108 19.87 -26.21 11.52
C VAL A 108 19.55 -24.85 12.13
N LEU A 109 20.59 -24.03 12.29
CA LEU A 109 20.44 -22.70 12.86
C LEU A 109 19.47 -21.93 11.96
N PRO A 110 18.53 -21.16 12.52
CA PRO A 110 17.67 -20.31 11.71
C PRO A 110 18.57 -19.41 10.87
N ILE A 111 18.42 -19.50 9.54
CA ILE A 111 19.26 -18.78 8.57
C ILE A 111 19.15 -17.27 8.86
N LEU A 112 20.16 -16.74 9.55
CA LEU A 112 20.25 -15.34 9.96
C LEU A 112 21.07 -14.61 8.87
N GLY A 113 20.46 -14.38 7.72
CA GLY A 113 21.13 -13.76 6.57
C GLY A 113 20.16 -13.10 5.58
N PRO A 114 20.66 -12.24 4.67
CA PRO A 114 19.88 -11.66 3.58
C PRO A 114 19.30 -12.78 2.71
N GLY A 115 18.00 -12.72 2.45
CA GLY A 115 17.24 -13.81 1.80
C GLY A 115 16.30 -14.58 2.73
N ARG A 116 16.26 -14.28 4.04
CA ARG A 116 15.20 -14.79 4.92
C ARG A 116 13.86 -14.15 4.53
N ILE A 117 12.91 -15.00 4.14
CA ILE A 117 11.52 -14.58 3.93
C ILE A 117 10.86 -14.40 5.29
N GLN A 118 10.50 -13.16 5.64
CA GLN A 118 9.84 -12.87 6.93
C GLN A 118 8.35 -13.17 6.83
N ARG A 119 7.81 -13.98 7.75
CA ARG A 119 6.38 -14.26 7.85
C ARG A 119 5.69 -13.15 8.62
N GLU A 120 4.62 -12.61 8.06
CA GLU A 120 3.75 -11.63 8.69
C GLU A 120 2.28 -12.02 8.49
N ASN A 121 1.49 -11.95 9.56
CA ASN A 121 0.06 -12.26 9.50
C ASN A 121 -0.73 -10.97 9.18
N ILE A 122 -1.53 -11.00 8.12
CA ILE A 122 -2.40 -9.91 7.69
C ILE A 122 -3.85 -10.29 7.99
N GLY A 123 -4.40 -9.70 9.05
CA GLY A 123 -5.82 -9.79 9.38
C GLY A 123 -6.36 -8.40 9.70
N TYR A 124 -7.69 -8.25 9.67
CA TYR A 124 -8.32 -6.99 10.09
C TYR A 124 -7.97 -6.70 11.56
N GLY A 125 -7.34 -5.55 11.82
CA GLY A 125 -6.83 -5.19 13.15
C GLY A 125 -5.37 -5.54 13.40
N SER A 126 -4.65 -6.17 12.45
CA SER A 126 -3.22 -6.37 12.60
C SER A 126 -2.45 -5.04 12.46
N SER A 127 -1.41 -4.86 13.29
CA SER A 127 -0.54 -3.68 13.22
C SER A 127 0.11 -3.52 11.84
N ARG A 128 0.43 -4.64 11.20
CA ARG A 128 1.03 -4.66 9.87
C ARG A 128 0.09 -4.15 8.78
N LEU A 129 -1.17 -4.57 8.82
CA LEU A 129 -2.19 -4.06 7.89
C LEU A 129 -2.41 -2.55 8.09
N ALA A 130 -2.45 -2.09 9.34
CA ALA A 130 -2.53 -0.67 9.65
C ALA A 130 -1.33 0.12 9.10
N GLN A 131 -0.11 -0.43 9.20
CA GLN A 131 1.09 0.18 8.63
C GLN A 131 0.98 0.32 7.10
N ILE A 132 0.52 -0.71 6.40
CA ILE A 132 0.32 -0.67 4.94
C ILE A 132 -0.72 0.38 4.55
N TRP A 133 -1.84 0.47 5.29
CA TRP A 133 -2.85 1.50 5.03
C TRP A 133 -2.34 2.91 5.29
N ASN A 134 -1.53 3.11 6.33
CA ASN A 134 -0.92 4.40 6.60
C ASN A 134 0.04 4.78 5.47
N ALA A 135 0.90 3.85 5.03
CA ALA A 135 1.79 4.05 3.88
C ALA A 135 0.99 4.40 2.60
N SER A 136 -0.09 3.64 2.32
CA SER A 136 -0.98 3.90 1.18
C SER A 136 -1.59 5.31 1.24
N ARG A 137 -1.99 5.77 2.43
CA ARG A 137 -2.57 7.11 2.63
C ARG A 137 -1.52 8.22 2.52
N GLU A 138 -0.30 7.96 2.97
CA GLU A 138 0.82 8.91 2.85
C GLU A 138 1.22 9.09 1.39
N GLU A 139 1.33 8.01 0.62
CA GLU A 139 1.61 8.04 -0.82
C GLU A 139 0.45 8.67 -1.61
N GLY A 140 -0.80 8.35 -1.25
CA GLY A 140 -2.00 8.91 -1.88
C GLY A 140 -2.37 10.33 -1.47
N LYS A 141 -1.63 10.95 -0.54
CA LYS A 141 -2.00 12.26 0.04
C LYS A 141 -1.99 13.40 -0.99
N CYS A 142 -1.16 13.29 -2.02
CA CYS A 142 -0.95 14.36 -3.01
C CYS A 142 -1.16 13.83 -4.43
N VAL A 143 -2.42 13.64 -4.85
CA VAL A 143 -2.77 13.32 -6.26
C VAL A 143 -3.35 14.56 -6.93
N TYR A 144 -2.65 15.10 -7.94
CA TYR A 144 -3.19 16.16 -8.79
C TYR A 144 -4.08 15.55 -9.87
N LEU A 145 -5.39 15.68 -9.72
CA LEU A 145 -6.36 15.32 -10.76
C LEU A 145 -6.64 16.55 -11.62
N PHE A 146 -6.31 16.48 -12.90
CA PHE A 146 -6.70 17.49 -13.88
C PHE A 146 -7.95 17.03 -14.60
N GLN A 147 -9.00 17.85 -14.59
CA GLN A 147 -10.18 17.59 -15.40
C GLN A 147 -9.82 17.82 -16.87
N GLN A 148 -9.70 16.73 -17.63
CA GLN A 148 -9.65 16.81 -19.08
C GLN A 148 -11.05 17.16 -19.56
N ARG A 149 -11.23 18.36 -20.11
CA ARG A 149 -12.50 18.74 -20.73
C ARG A 149 -12.71 17.87 -21.96
N ASP A 150 -13.82 17.14 -22.01
CA ASP A 150 -14.25 16.49 -23.23
C ASP A 150 -14.32 17.54 -24.33
N ALA A 151 -13.64 17.28 -25.44
CA ALA A 151 -13.55 18.17 -26.60
C ALA A 151 -14.86 18.17 -27.40
N GLU A 152 -16.00 18.33 -26.73
CA GLU A 152 -17.28 18.38 -27.41
C GLU A 152 -17.41 19.72 -28.15
N PRO A 153 -17.69 19.72 -29.46
CA PRO A 153 -17.85 20.95 -30.22
C PRO A 153 -19.07 21.72 -29.71
N ARG A 154 -18.79 22.84 -29.03
CA ARG A 154 -19.80 23.74 -28.48
C ARG A 154 -20.87 24.07 -29.54
N PRO A 155 -22.17 23.80 -29.30
CA PRO A 155 -23.20 24.10 -30.29
C PRO A 155 -23.25 25.61 -30.53
N ARG A 156 -22.94 26.01 -31.77
CA ARG A 156 -23.04 27.40 -32.24
C ARG A 156 -24.51 27.79 -32.33
N GLY A 157 -25.08 28.35 -31.26
CA GLY A 157 -26.44 28.90 -31.31
C GLY A 157 -27.20 29.04 -29.99
N ARG A 158 -26.71 28.48 -28.88
CA ARG A 158 -27.36 28.64 -27.57
C ARG A 158 -26.37 29.21 -26.57
N SER A 159 -26.53 30.47 -26.20
CA SER A 159 -25.87 31.01 -25.01
C SER A 159 -26.50 30.33 -23.80
N THR A 160 -25.74 29.46 -23.14
CA THR A 160 -26.09 29.01 -21.79
C THR A 160 -26.11 30.25 -20.89
N PRO A 161 -27.21 30.57 -20.20
CA PRO A 161 -27.21 31.66 -19.24
C PRO A 161 -26.10 31.39 -18.22
N TYR A 162 -25.24 32.38 -17.99
CA TYR A 162 -24.19 32.26 -16.99
C TYR A 162 -24.86 32.14 -15.61
N GLU A 163 -24.70 30.99 -14.96
CA GLU A 163 -24.94 30.92 -13.52
C GLU A 163 -23.88 31.78 -12.84
N GLN A 164 -24.31 32.69 -11.99
CA GLN A 164 -23.42 33.51 -11.19
C GLN A 164 -23.00 32.68 -9.97
N TRP A 165 -21.74 32.23 -9.99
CA TRP A 165 -21.10 31.58 -8.88
C TRP A 165 -20.09 32.54 -8.26
N LEU A 166 -20.15 32.71 -6.95
CA LEU A 166 -19.14 33.44 -6.20
C LEU A 166 -18.25 32.43 -5.50
N GLY A 167 -17.03 32.27 -6.01
CA GLY A 167 -15.95 31.55 -5.36
C GLY A 167 -15.04 32.53 -4.64
N VAL A 168 -14.85 32.35 -3.33
CA VAL A 168 -13.87 33.12 -2.55
C VAL A 168 -12.77 32.17 -2.09
N CYS A 169 -11.56 32.42 -2.59
CA CYS A 169 -10.34 31.80 -2.08
C CYS A 169 -9.72 32.73 -1.04
N PHE A 170 -9.62 32.30 0.21
CA PHE A 170 -8.93 33.08 1.23
C PHE A 170 -7.90 32.23 1.97
N LYS A 171 -6.75 32.86 2.22
CA LYS A 171 -5.62 32.30 2.95
C LYS A 171 -5.67 32.84 4.38
N VAL A 172 -5.81 31.95 5.35
CA VAL A 172 -5.73 32.29 6.78
C VAL A 172 -4.33 31.93 7.25
N GLU A 173 -3.58 32.93 7.72
CA GLU A 173 -2.26 32.72 8.31
C GLU A 173 -2.37 32.93 9.83
N PHE A 174 -2.02 31.90 10.60
CA PHE A 174 -1.85 32.01 12.05
C PHE A 174 -0.38 32.27 12.35
N SER A 175 -0.12 33.43 12.94
CA SER A 175 1.23 33.92 13.24
C SER A 175 1.47 33.97 14.75
N CYS A 176 1.75 32.82 15.38
CA CYS A 176 2.27 32.76 16.76
C CYS A 176 3.30 31.64 16.86
N ASP A 177 4.56 31.97 17.15
CA ASP A 177 5.78 31.13 17.24
C ASP A 177 6.06 30.17 16.06
N LEU A 178 5.06 29.43 15.57
CA LEU A 178 5.05 28.71 14.31
C LEU A 178 4.02 29.30 13.34
N LYS A 179 4.41 29.39 12.07
CA LYS A 179 3.52 29.79 10.99
C LYS A 179 2.65 28.60 10.57
N ARG A 180 1.32 28.75 10.65
CA ARG A 180 0.35 27.80 10.07
C ARG A 180 -0.49 28.52 9.02
N GLU A 181 -0.57 27.94 7.82
CA GLU A 181 -1.35 28.48 6.71
C GLU A 181 -2.50 27.53 6.39
N GLU A 182 -3.72 28.05 6.33
CA GLU A 182 -4.92 27.30 5.93
C GLU A 182 -5.53 27.97 4.69
N LEU A 183 -5.83 27.17 3.68
CA LEU A 183 -6.48 27.62 2.45
C LEU A 183 -7.94 27.21 2.51
N PHE A 184 -8.83 28.20 2.42
CA PHE A 184 -10.27 27.98 2.38
C PHE A 184 -10.80 28.34 1.01
N PHE A 185 -11.63 27.45 0.48
CA PHE A 185 -12.40 27.68 -0.72
C PHE A 185 -13.88 27.64 -0.33
N SER A 186 -14.56 28.77 -0.42
CA SER A 186 -16.02 28.83 -0.30
C SER A 186 -16.60 29.10 -1.67
N GLU A 187 -17.58 28.29 -2.04
CA GLU A 187 -18.33 28.46 -3.27
C GLU A 187 -19.80 28.59 -2.92
N SER A 188 -20.40 29.69 -3.36
CA SER A 188 -21.82 29.95 -3.18
C SER A 188 -22.46 30.16 -4.54
N ARG A 189 -23.49 29.35 -4.81
CA ARG A 189 -24.38 29.55 -5.95
C ARG A 189 -25.34 30.67 -5.56
N CYS A 190 -25.29 31.81 -6.26
CA CYS A 190 -26.30 32.85 -6.07
C CYS A 190 -27.65 32.29 -6.53
N PRO A 191 -28.68 32.21 -5.66
CA PRO A 191 -30.02 31.86 -6.11
C PRO A 191 -30.47 32.98 -7.06
N ALA A 192 -30.71 32.62 -8.32
CA ALA A 192 -31.13 33.57 -9.34
C ALA A 192 -32.32 34.39 -8.84
N ALA A 193 -32.12 35.70 -8.64
CA ALA A 193 -33.18 36.62 -8.31
C ALA A 193 -34.22 36.55 -9.43
N ARG A 194 -35.34 35.87 -9.16
CA ARG A 194 -36.48 35.78 -10.06
C ARG A 194 -37.08 37.18 -10.15
N LEU A 195 -36.65 37.97 -11.13
CA LEU A 195 -37.26 39.27 -11.42
C LEU A 195 -38.78 39.08 -11.56
N PRO A 196 -39.61 39.84 -10.83
CA PRO A 196 -41.06 39.77 -11.01
C PRO A 196 -41.37 40.19 -12.44
N LYS A 197 -42.03 39.30 -13.19
CA LYS A 197 -42.58 39.64 -14.51
C LYS A 197 -43.60 40.75 -14.31
N THR A 198 -43.22 42.00 -14.53
CA THR A 198 -44.17 43.09 -14.73
C THR A 198 -44.84 42.85 -16.08
N SER A 199 -46.09 42.39 -16.05
CA SER A 199 -46.98 42.39 -17.20
C SER A 199 -47.31 43.85 -17.54
N LEU A 200 -46.70 44.38 -18.59
CA LEU A 200 -47.19 45.59 -19.25
C LEU A 200 -48.33 45.21 -20.20
N PRO A 201 -49.49 45.88 -20.15
CA PRO A 201 -50.61 45.62 -21.05
C PRO A 201 -50.44 46.39 -22.36
N PHE A 202 -50.53 45.67 -23.48
CA PHE A 202 -51.01 46.17 -24.78
C PHE A 202 -51.67 45.02 -25.53
#